data_AF-A0A8R1E286-F1
#
_entry.id   AF-A0A8R1E286-F1
#
_cell.length_a   1.000
_cell.length_b   1.000
_cell.length_c   1.000
_cell.angle_alpha   90.00
_cell.angle_beta   90.00
_cell.angle_gamma   90.00
#
_symmetry.space_group_name_H-M   'P 1'
#
loop_
_entity.id
_entity.type
_entity.pdbx_description
1 polymer ?
#
loop_
_entity_poly.entity_id
_entity_poly.type
_entity_poly.pdbx_seq_one_letter_code
_entity_poly.pdbx_strand_id
1 'polypeptide(L)'
;MHLFYTLATVLQFVNAWLQFYVLNELLDSPLYSLWGPSLLSDLVGGRDWQTTGHFPRVVHCDFNRRRPASVQMDTVLCVLTLNIYYEKLFIFLWFWLLFVAVVSTLNSMKWIYTLCSNSKAQRTIQNYLSTAPLKCSISDEQFFRVLGPDGLFIMEQMALNLGDIPASYLTISMRNICQSWLESDEFDDDEQSPLTGVKSIKHT
;
A
#
# COMPACT_ATOMS: atom_id res chain seq x y z
N MET A 1 -11.29 -6.61 10.02
CA MET A 1 -11.13 -5.54 9.00
C MET A 1 -9.67 -5.29 8.62
N HIS A 2 -8.76 -5.37 9.58
CA HIS A 2 -7.32 -5.13 9.38
C HIS A 2 -6.71 -5.98 8.25
N LEU A 3 -7.04 -7.28 8.21
CA LEU A 3 -6.55 -8.22 7.19
C LEU A 3 -6.92 -7.81 5.76
N PHE A 4 -8.15 -7.33 5.52
CA PHE A 4 -8.58 -6.90 4.19
C PHE A 4 -7.81 -5.67 3.71
N TYR A 5 -7.55 -4.72 4.61
CA TYR A 5 -6.73 -3.55 4.29
C TYR A 5 -5.30 -3.96 3.93
N THR A 6 -4.67 -4.86 4.71
CA THR A 6 -3.33 -5.34 4.40
C THR A 6 -3.27 -6.06 3.04
N LEU A 7 -4.27 -6.88 2.71
CA LEU A 7 -4.39 -7.52 1.39
C LEU A 7 -4.48 -6.49 0.26
N ALA A 8 -5.28 -5.43 0.41
CA ALA A 8 -5.38 -4.37 -0.57
C ALA A 8 -4.03 -3.65 -0.78
N THR A 9 -3.28 -3.39 0.29
CA THR A 9 -1.94 -2.78 0.18
C THR A 9 -0.92 -3.70 -0.49
N VAL A 10 -1.02 -5.03 -0.29
CA VAL A 10 -0.19 -6.00 -1.00
C VAL A 10 -0.54 -6.04 -2.49
N LEU A 11 -1.83 -6.02 -2.84
CA LEU A 11 -2.26 -5.91 -4.25
C LEU A 11 -1.74 -4.64 -4.90
N GLN A 12 -1.74 -3.52 -4.19
CA GLN A 12 -1.18 -2.26 -4.69
C GLN A 12 0.35 -2.35 -4.93
N PHE A 13 1.08 -3.03 -4.06
CA PHE A 13 2.50 -3.33 -4.24
C PHE A 13 2.74 -4.20 -5.48
N VAL A 14 1.99 -5.30 -5.63
CA VAL A 14 2.10 -6.20 -6.79
C VAL A 14 1.76 -5.46 -8.09
N ASN A 15 0.70 -4.65 -8.10
CA ASN A 15 0.31 -3.88 -9.26
C ASN A 15 1.40 -2.88 -9.70
N ALA A 16 2.02 -2.18 -8.75
CA ALA A 16 3.09 -1.23 -9.06
C ALA A 16 4.32 -1.93 -9.68
N TRP A 17 4.74 -3.07 -9.13
CA TRP A 17 5.84 -3.85 -9.69
C TRP A 17 5.50 -4.49 -11.03
N LEU A 18 4.27 -4.97 -11.22
CA LEU A 18 3.82 -5.51 -12.49
C LEU A 18 3.85 -4.44 -13.57
N GLN A 19 3.36 -3.23 -13.29
CA GLN A 19 3.43 -2.11 -14.24
C GLN A 19 4.87 -1.73 -14.58
N PHE A 20 5.77 -1.73 -13.60
CA PHE A 20 7.19 -1.49 -13.83
C PHE A 20 7.85 -2.61 -14.66
N TYR A 21 7.51 -3.87 -14.41
CA TYR A 21 8.00 -5.00 -15.19
C TYR A 21 7.50 -4.95 -16.64
N VAL A 22 6.20 -4.72 -16.86
CA VAL A 22 5.61 -4.56 -18.19
C VAL A 22 6.25 -3.40 -18.94
N LEU A 23 6.55 -2.29 -18.25
CA LEU A 23 7.32 -1.20 -18.85
C LEU A 23 8.72 -1.68 -19.26
N ASN A 24 9.44 -2.40 -18.39
CA ASN A 24 10.78 -2.86 -18.69
C ASN A 24 10.81 -3.85 -19.87
N GLU A 25 9.76 -4.68 -20.01
CA GLU A 25 9.58 -5.60 -21.14
C GLU A 25 9.14 -4.88 -22.42
N LEU A 26 8.29 -3.86 -22.34
CA LEU A 26 7.90 -3.05 -23.50
C LEU A 26 9.09 -2.30 -24.10
N LEU A 27 10.03 -1.88 -23.25
CA LEU A 27 11.25 -1.17 -23.64
C LEU A 27 12.44 -2.10 -23.84
N ASP A 28 12.20 -3.41 -23.82
CA ASP A 28 13.23 -4.43 -23.82
C ASP A 28 14.26 -4.18 -24.92
N SER A 29 15.51 -4.17 -24.49
CA SER A 29 16.66 -3.95 -25.35
C SER A 29 17.59 -5.13 -25.15
N PRO A 30 18.03 -5.81 -26.21
CA PRO A 30 18.94 -6.95 -26.10
C PRO A 30 20.30 -6.58 -25.47
N LEU A 31 20.59 -5.28 -25.28
CA LEU A 31 21.88 -4.78 -24.83
C LEU A 31 21.94 -4.42 -23.34
N TYR A 32 20.80 -4.17 -22.66
CA TYR A 32 20.79 -3.61 -21.31
C TYR A 32 19.70 -4.22 -20.41
N SER A 33 20.09 -4.71 -19.23
CA SER A 33 19.16 -5.19 -18.18
C SER A 33 18.43 -4.05 -17.45
N LEU A 34 19.06 -2.87 -17.32
CA LEU A 34 18.48 -1.67 -16.72
C LEU A 34 18.45 -0.55 -17.77
N TRP A 35 17.33 -0.46 -18.49
CA TRP A 35 17.17 0.46 -19.62
C TRP A 35 17.27 1.94 -19.21
N GLY A 36 16.58 2.36 -18.14
CA GLY A 36 16.46 3.78 -17.76
C GLY A 36 17.78 4.50 -17.48
N PRO A 37 18.61 4.04 -16.53
CA PRO A 37 19.89 4.69 -16.19
C PRO A 37 20.89 4.66 -17.35
N SER A 38 20.91 3.57 -18.11
CA SER A 38 21.81 3.40 -19.26
C SER A 38 21.49 4.41 -20.36
N LEU A 39 20.21 4.55 -20.72
CA LEU A 39 19.79 5.53 -21.73
C LEU A 39 19.99 6.97 -21.26
N LEU A 40 19.76 7.27 -19.98
CA LEU A 40 20.01 8.60 -19.44
C LEU A 40 21.51 8.95 -19.52
N SER A 41 22.38 8.01 -19.17
CA SER A 41 23.84 8.16 -19.26
C SER A 41 24.29 8.40 -20.71
N ASP A 42 23.72 7.66 -21.67
CA ASP A 42 24.01 7.84 -23.10
C ASP A 42 23.59 9.22 -23.61
N LEU A 43 22.40 9.70 -23.22
CA LEU A 43 21.92 11.05 -23.56
C LEU A 43 22.81 12.15 -22.98
N VAL A 44 23.21 12.02 -21.71
CA VAL A 44 24.11 12.99 -21.06
C VAL A 44 25.50 12.97 -21.71
N GLY A 45 25.94 11.78 -22.16
CA GLY A 45 27.16 11.61 -22.93
C GLY A 45 27.09 12.07 -24.39
N GLY A 46 25.95 12.59 -24.85
CA GLY A 46 25.75 13.05 -26.23
C GLY A 46 25.67 11.92 -27.27
N ARG A 47 25.39 10.68 -26.84
CA ARG A 47 25.15 9.55 -27.74
C ARG A 47 23.70 9.54 -28.19
N ASP A 48 23.47 10.01 -29.41
CA ASP A 48 22.14 10.06 -30.01
C ASP A 48 21.65 8.69 -30.51
N TRP A 49 20.35 8.62 -30.83
CA TRP A 49 19.64 7.48 -31.44
C TRP A 49 20.35 6.86 -32.66
N GLN A 50 21.17 7.64 -33.38
CA GLN A 50 21.96 7.15 -34.53
C GLN A 50 23.05 6.15 -34.12
N THR A 51 23.53 6.24 -32.87
CA THR A 51 24.59 5.39 -32.33
C THR A 51 24.04 4.26 -31.47
N THR A 52 22.96 4.51 -30.73
CA THR A 52 22.34 3.53 -29.84
C THR A 52 21.27 2.68 -30.52
N GLY A 53 20.74 3.13 -31.67
CA GLY A 53 19.64 2.47 -32.38
C GLY A 53 18.29 2.56 -31.66
N HIS A 54 18.24 3.21 -30.50
CA HIS A 54 17.02 3.35 -29.71
C HIS A 54 16.17 4.53 -30.20
N PHE A 55 14.87 4.28 -30.37
CA PHE A 55 13.88 5.28 -30.79
C PHE A 55 14.30 6.10 -32.04
N PRO A 56 14.42 5.46 -33.22
CA PRO A 56 14.86 6.14 -34.45
C PRO A 56 13.87 7.22 -34.90
N ARG A 57 14.40 8.38 -35.29
CA ARG A 57 13.59 9.52 -35.78
C ARG A 57 13.36 9.46 -37.29
N VAL A 58 14.14 8.66 -37.99
CA VAL A 58 14.01 8.40 -39.43
C VAL A 58 14.12 6.90 -39.65
N VAL A 59 13.20 6.34 -40.44
CA VAL A 59 13.16 4.91 -40.77
C VAL A 59 13.05 4.73 -42.28
N HIS A 60 13.59 3.61 -42.78
CA HIS A 60 13.41 3.20 -44.16
C HIS A 60 12.17 2.30 -44.27
N CYS A 61 11.26 2.66 -45.16
CA CYS A 61 10.08 1.86 -45.44
C CYS A 61 10.17 1.32 -46.87
N ASP A 62 10.00 0.02 -47.02
CA ASP A 62 9.98 -0.64 -48.32
C ASP A 62 8.55 -0.61 -48.88
N PHE A 63 8.40 -0.09 -50.09
CA PHE A 63 7.13 -0.03 -50.80
C PHE A 63 7.16 -0.94 -52.02
N ASN A 64 6.22 -1.88 -52.08
CA ASN A 64 6.14 -2.86 -53.16
C ASN A 64 5.20 -2.36 -54.26
N ARG A 65 5.74 -2.01 -55.43
CA ARG A 65 4.94 -1.64 -56.59
C ARG A 65 4.76 -2.84 -57.53
N ARG A 66 3.50 -3.19 -57.82
CA ARG A 66 3.16 -4.26 -58.77
C ARG A 66 3.12 -3.73 -60.20
N ARG A 67 3.95 -4.28 -61.09
CA ARG A 67 3.82 -4.13 -62.56
C ARG A 67 3.35 -5.45 -63.17
N PRO A 68 2.77 -5.45 -64.40
CA PRO A 68 2.15 -6.64 -64.99
C PRO A 68 3.05 -7.90 -65.11
N ALA A 69 4.38 -7.76 -64.99
CA ALA A 69 5.33 -8.86 -65.11
C ALA A 69 6.37 -8.97 -63.96
N SER A 70 6.39 -8.03 -62.99
CA SER A 70 7.36 -8.05 -61.89
C SER A 70 6.93 -7.14 -60.72
N VAL A 71 7.30 -7.52 -59.50
CA VAL A 71 7.17 -6.68 -58.30
C VAL A 71 8.50 -5.98 -58.07
N GLN A 72 8.47 -4.64 -58.03
CA GLN A 72 9.66 -3.83 -57.78
C GLN A 72 9.56 -3.21 -56.38
N MET A 73 10.63 -3.35 -55.61
CA MET A 73 10.77 -2.83 -54.25
C MET A 73 11.51 -1.50 -54.32
N ASP A 74 10.83 -0.42 -53.95
CA ASP A 74 11.41 0.91 -53.81
C ASP A 74 11.49 1.27 -52.32
N THR A 75 12.60 1.85 -51.87
CA THR A 75 12.79 2.23 -50.47
C THR A 75 12.61 3.75 -50.31
N VAL A 76 11.80 4.16 -49.33
CA VAL A 76 11.54 5.57 -49.03
C VAL A 76 11.94 5.90 -47.60
N LEU A 77 12.28 7.17 -47.35
CA LEU A 77 12.59 7.67 -46.02
C LEU A 77 11.32 8.21 -45.35
N CYS A 78 11.00 7.68 -44.18
CA CYS A 78 9.88 8.11 -43.34
C CYS A 78 10.41 8.80 -42.09
N VAL A 79 9.84 9.96 -41.76
CA VAL A 79 10.19 10.70 -40.53
C VAL A 79 9.19 10.34 -39.44
N LEU A 80 9.70 9.87 -38.31
CA LEU A 80 8.91 9.46 -37.16
C LEU A 80 8.98 10.52 -36.06
N THR A 81 8.34 11.67 -36.31
CA THR A 81 8.38 12.84 -35.41
C THR A 81 7.86 12.54 -34.00
N LEU A 82 6.98 11.56 -33.83
CA LEU A 82 6.47 11.17 -32.51
C LEU A 82 7.54 10.55 -31.60
N ASN A 83 8.57 9.95 -32.18
CA ASN A 83 9.54 9.16 -31.43
C ASN A 83 10.43 10.00 -30.51
N ILE A 84 10.70 11.26 -30.89
CA ILE A 84 11.45 12.19 -30.05
C ILE A 84 10.72 12.51 -28.74
N TYR A 85 9.37 12.51 -28.76
CA TYR A 85 8.56 12.72 -27.57
C TYR A 85 8.52 11.46 -26.71
N TYR A 86 8.36 10.29 -27.33
CA TYR A 86 8.39 9.01 -26.62
C TYR A 86 9.72 8.77 -25.91
N GLU A 87 10.86 9.10 -26.54
CA GLU A 87 12.18 9.03 -25.94
C GLU A 87 12.24 9.73 -24.57
N LYS A 88 11.74 10.97 -24.47
CA LYS A 88 11.76 11.73 -23.21
C LYS A 88 10.67 11.29 -22.24
N LEU A 89 9.48 10.98 -22.74
CA LEU A 89 8.35 10.53 -21.93
C LEU A 89 8.68 9.22 -21.20
N PHE A 90 9.25 8.24 -21.91
CA PHE A 90 9.55 6.94 -21.32
C PHE A 90 10.68 7.00 -20.30
N ILE A 91 11.68 7.87 -20.49
CA ILE A 91 12.71 8.11 -19.47
C ILE A 91 12.05 8.64 -18.19
N PHE A 92 11.20 9.66 -18.30
CA PHE A 92 10.47 10.20 -17.15
C PHE A 92 9.59 9.14 -16.48
N LEU A 93 8.82 8.40 -17.28
CA LEU A 93 7.87 7.39 -16.80
C LEU A 93 8.58 6.22 -16.10
N TRP A 94 9.76 5.81 -16.58
CA TRP A 94 10.57 4.76 -15.95
C TRP A 94 10.98 5.14 -14.52
N PHE A 95 11.54 6.35 -14.33
CA PHE A 95 11.91 6.82 -12.99
C PHE A 95 10.68 7.05 -12.10
N TRP A 96 9.58 7.53 -12.67
CA TRP A 96 8.33 7.74 -11.96
C TRP A 96 7.72 6.41 -11.46
N LEU A 97 7.60 5.40 -12.32
CA LEU A 97 7.08 4.10 -11.91
C LEU A 97 7.98 3.40 -10.90
N LEU A 98 9.31 3.55 -11.02
CA LEU A 98 10.23 3.04 -10.00
C LEU A 98 9.99 3.73 -8.65
N PHE A 99 9.82 5.06 -8.63
CA PHE A 99 9.50 5.80 -7.40
C PHE A 99 8.18 5.33 -6.78
N VAL A 100 7.12 5.20 -7.58
CA VAL A 100 5.81 4.71 -7.11
C VAL A 100 5.93 3.27 -6.58
N ALA A 101 6.67 2.39 -7.24
CA ALA A 101 6.90 1.02 -6.79
C ALA A 101 7.63 0.98 -5.44
N VAL A 102 8.66 1.80 -5.24
CA VAL A 102 9.38 1.89 -3.97
C VAL A 102 8.48 2.40 -2.84
N VAL A 103 7.73 3.49 -3.06
CA VAL A 103 6.80 4.03 -2.05
C VAL A 103 5.71 3.02 -1.70
N SER A 104 5.14 2.35 -2.70
CA SER A 104 4.14 1.28 -2.50
C SER A 104 4.71 0.12 -1.70
N THR A 105 5.97 -0.26 -1.95
CA THR A 105 6.68 -1.30 -1.20
C THR A 105 6.87 -0.91 0.27
N LEU A 106 7.32 0.32 0.55
CA LEU A 106 7.47 0.83 1.92
C LEU A 106 6.13 0.84 2.66
N ASN A 107 5.06 1.29 2.01
CA ASN A 107 3.72 1.30 2.59
C ASN A 107 3.25 -0.13 2.92
N SER A 108 3.35 -1.05 1.96
CA SER A 108 2.98 -2.46 2.17
C SER A 108 3.78 -3.10 3.30
N MET A 109 5.11 -2.89 3.35
CA MET A 109 5.96 -3.39 4.42
C MET A 109 5.57 -2.84 5.80
N LYS A 110 5.20 -1.56 5.90
CA LYS A 110 4.70 -0.97 7.16
C LYS A 110 3.46 -1.73 7.66
N TRP A 111 2.48 -1.94 6.79
CA TRP A 111 1.22 -2.59 7.18
C TRP A 111 1.39 -4.07 7.49
N ILE A 112 2.24 -4.78 6.74
CA ILE A 112 2.62 -6.17 7.06
C ILE A 112 3.31 -6.23 8.43
N TYR A 113 4.22 -5.30 8.72
CA TYR A 113 4.89 -5.25 10.01
C TYR A 113 3.90 -5.00 11.16
N THR A 114 2.95 -4.08 10.99
CA THR A 114 1.88 -3.81 11.98
C THR A 114 1.00 -5.04 12.20
N LEU A 115 0.67 -5.79 11.14
CA LEU A 115 -0.08 -7.05 11.23
C LEU A 115 0.65 -8.13 12.02
N CYS A 116 1.97 -8.28 11.81
CA CYS A 116 2.77 -9.25 12.54
C CYS A 116 3.09 -8.79 13.97
N SER A 117 3.12 -7.48 14.23
CA SER A 117 3.53 -6.90 15.52
C SER A 117 2.50 -5.89 16.03
N ASN A 118 1.44 -6.41 16.64
CA ASN A 118 0.46 -5.60 17.38
C ASN A 118 1.09 -4.81 18.55
N SER A 119 2.28 -5.22 19.01
CA SER A 119 2.97 -4.61 20.14
C SER A 119 3.35 -3.13 19.92
N LYS A 120 3.64 -2.71 18.68
CA LYS A 120 3.92 -1.29 18.40
C LYS A 120 2.65 -0.44 18.48
N ALA A 121 1.57 -0.91 17.87
CA ALA A 121 0.29 -0.22 17.91
C ALA A 121 -0.25 -0.14 19.35
N GLN A 122 -0.07 -1.20 20.15
CA GLN A 122 -0.38 -1.17 21.59
C GLN A 122 0.44 -0.12 22.35
N ARG A 123 1.74 0.01 22.06
CA ARG A 123 2.60 1.04 22.69
C ARG A 123 2.14 2.47 22.36
N THR A 124 1.74 2.72 21.11
CA THR A 124 1.21 4.03 20.72
C THR A 124 -0.04 4.39 21.53
N ILE A 125 -0.96 3.43 21.69
CA ILE A 125 -2.16 3.64 22.51
C ILE A 125 -1.82 3.78 24.00
N GLN A 126 -0.87 3.00 24.53
CA GLN A 126 -0.39 3.16 25.91
C GLN A 126 0.15 4.57 26.15
N ASN A 127 0.88 5.15 25.19
CA ASN A 127 1.36 6.52 25.29
C ASN A 127 0.20 7.53 25.37
N TYR A 128 -0.85 7.36 24.56
CA TYR A 128 -2.05 8.20 24.66
C TYR A 128 -2.75 8.07 26.01
N LEU A 129 -2.86 6.84 26.52
CA LEU A 129 -3.46 6.57 27.83
C LEU A 129 -2.64 7.12 28.99
N SER A 130 -1.30 7.15 28.88
CA SER A 130 -0.42 7.71 29.91
C SER A 130 -0.58 9.23 30.08
N THR A 131 -1.17 9.91 29.09
CA THR A 131 -1.45 11.35 29.13
C THR A 131 -2.81 11.66 29.78
N ALA A 132 -3.60 10.63 30.13
CA ALA A 132 -4.93 10.82 30.69
C ALA A 132 -4.89 11.51 32.06
N PRO A 133 -5.75 12.53 32.30
CA PRO A 133 -5.79 13.24 33.58
C PRO A 133 -6.43 12.41 34.72
N LEU A 134 -7.15 11.34 34.39
CA LEU A 134 -7.84 10.46 35.34
C LEU A 134 -7.33 9.02 35.17
N LYS A 135 -6.92 8.40 36.28
CA LYS A 135 -6.46 7.01 36.31
C LYS A 135 -7.67 6.09 36.46
N CYS A 136 -8.09 5.45 35.37
CA CYS A 136 -9.13 4.42 35.40
C CYS A 136 -8.68 3.16 36.18
N SER A 137 -9.65 2.44 36.74
CA SER A 137 -9.42 1.19 37.48
C SER A 137 -9.11 0.00 36.56
N ILE A 138 -9.62 0.03 35.33
CA ILE A 138 -9.42 -1.05 34.34
C ILE A 138 -7.96 -1.22 33.98
N SER A 139 -7.50 -2.48 33.97
CA SER A 139 -6.18 -2.85 33.46
C SER A 139 -6.08 -2.59 31.95
N ASP A 140 -4.94 -2.05 31.50
CA ASP A 140 -4.66 -1.81 30.08
C ASP A 140 -4.88 -3.09 29.24
N GLU A 141 -4.58 -4.25 29.83
CA GLU A 141 -4.70 -5.55 29.16
C GLU A 141 -6.16 -5.96 28.89
N GLN A 142 -7.08 -5.69 29.83
CA GLN A 142 -8.51 -5.90 29.63
C GLN A 142 -9.05 -4.97 28.54
N PHE A 143 -8.62 -3.71 28.53
CA PHE A 143 -9.00 -2.74 27.50
C PHE A 143 -8.55 -3.21 26.10
N PHE A 144 -7.30 -3.66 25.97
CA PHE A 144 -6.80 -4.20 24.70
C PHE A 144 -7.52 -5.49 24.27
N ARG A 145 -7.97 -6.33 25.22
CA ARG A 145 -8.74 -7.54 24.93
C ARG A 145 -10.13 -7.21 24.36
N VAL A 146 -10.82 -6.21 24.92
CA VAL A 146 -12.14 -5.78 24.45
C VAL A 146 -12.04 -5.04 23.10
N LEU A 147 -11.04 -4.16 22.95
CA LEU A 147 -10.83 -3.40 21.71
C LEU A 147 -10.44 -4.31 20.54
N GLY A 148 -9.70 -5.38 20.84
CA GLY A 148 -9.23 -6.35 19.86
C GLY A 148 -8.24 -5.78 18.83
N PRO A 149 -7.73 -6.64 17.92
CA PRO A 149 -6.79 -6.21 16.89
C PRO A 149 -7.42 -5.28 15.85
N ASP A 150 -8.72 -5.43 15.58
CA ASP A 150 -9.43 -4.59 14.62
C ASP A 150 -9.68 -3.18 15.16
N GLY A 151 -10.05 -3.04 16.44
CA GLY A 151 -10.20 -1.72 17.06
C GLY A 151 -8.87 -0.97 17.17
N LEU A 152 -7.78 -1.69 17.45
CA LEU A 152 -6.42 -1.14 17.47
C LEU A 152 -6.04 -0.52 16.11
N PHE A 153 -6.35 -1.22 15.01
CA PHE A 153 -6.12 -0.72 13.66
C PHE A 153 -6.96 0.53 13.35
N ILE A 154 -8.24 0.56 13.73
CA ILE A 154 -9.11 1.71 13.50
C ILE A 154 -8.59 2.94 14.24
N MET A 155 -8.10 2.77 15.47
CA MET A 155 -7.50 3.86 16.24
C MET A 155 -6.24 4.41 15.57
N GLU A 156 -5.39 3.55 15.00
CA GLU A 156 -4.23 3.99 14.22
C GLU A 156 -4.66 4.75 12.95
N GLN A 157 -5.72 4.31 12.27
CA GLN A 157 -6.28 5.03 11.12
C GLN A 157 -6.86 6.39 11.52
N MET A 158 -7.54 6.48 12.66
CA MET A 158 -8.04 7.76 13.18
C MET A 158 -6.89 8.71 13.50
N ALA A 159 -5.82 8.23 14.13
CA ALA A 159 -4.64 9.05 14.40
C ALA A 159 -3.98 9.57 13.10
N LEU A 160 -3.88 8.73 12.06
CA LEU A 160 -3.32 9.13 10.77
C LEU A 160 -4.18 10.17 10.02
N ASN A 161 -5.51 10.12 10.16
CA ASN A 161 -6.41 11.03 9.43
C ASN A 161 -6.78 12.30 10.23
N LEU A 162 -7.01 12.19 11.54
CA LEU A 162 -7.41 13.31 12.40
C LEU A 162 -6.22 13.96 13.12
N GLY A 163 -5.09 13.26 13.23
CA GLY A 163 -3.93 13.66 14.02
C GLY A 163 -3.92 13.05 15.43
N ASP A 164 -2.76 13.09 16.06
CA ASP A 164 -2.50 12.38 17.32
C ASP A 164 -3.28 12.96 18.52
N ILE A 165 -3.44 14.28 18.57
CA ILE A 165 -4.14 14.98 19.67
C ILE A 165 -5.62 14.56 19.76
N PRO A 166 -6.47 14.73 18.72
CA PRO A 166 -7.86 14.29 18.79
C PRO A 166 -8.00 12.77 18.98
N ALA A 167 -7.09 11.97 18.41
CA ALA A 167 -7.07 10.53 18.62
C ALA A 167 -6.81 10.16 20.09
N SER A 168 -5.94 10.90 20.79
CA SER A 168 -5.67 10.66 22.22
C SER A 168 -6.92 10.89 23.09
N TYR A 169 -7.65 11.99 22.88
CA TYR A 169 -8.90 12.27 23.61
C TYR A 169 -9.98 11.23 23.34
N LEU A 170 -10.10 10.78 22.08
CA LEU A 170 -11.03 9.72 21.70
C LEU A 170 -10.66 8.39 22.37
N THR A 171 -9.37 8.03 22.41
CA THR A 171 -8.86 6.83 23.10
C THR A 171 -9.24 6.83 24.58
N ILE A 172 -9.00 7.97 25.26
CA ILE A 172 -9.30 8.13 26.69
C ILE A 172 -10.80 8.01 26.94
N SER A 173 -11.62 8.66 26.09
CA SER A 173 -13.08 8.62 26.21
C SER A 173 -13.64 7.21 25.99
N MET A 174 -13.11 6.47 25.01
CA MET A 174 -13.45 5.07 24.77
C MET A 174 -13.11 4.18 25.96
N ARG A 175 -11.99 4.42 26.64
CA ARG A 175 -11.62 3.66 27.86
C ARG A 175 -12.63 3.87 28.99
N ASN A 176 -13.07 5.11 29.22
CA ASN A 176 -14.07 5.42 30.25
C ASN A 176 -15.40 4.73 29.98
N ILE A 177 -15.86 4.74 28.71
CA ILE A 177 -17.10 4.07 28.32
C ILE A 177 -16.92 2.55 28.42
N CYS A 178 -15.79 2.00 27.97
CA CYS A 178 -15.51 0.57 28.12
C CYS A 178 -15.58 0.13 29.59
N GLN A 179 -15.18 1.00 30.52
CA GLN A 179 -15.30 0.74 31.95
C GLN A 179 -16.75 0.61 32.40
N SER A 180 -17.63 1.53 32.00
CA SER A 180 -19.03 1.45 32.40
C SER A 180 -19.72 0.20 31.83
N TRP A 181 -19.33 -0.25 30.63
CA TRP A 181 -19.87 -1.47 30.02
C TRP A 181 -19.42 -2.75 30.75
N LEU A 182 -18.15 -2.80 31.17
CA LEU A 182 -17.63 -3.93 31.95
C LEU A 182 -18.27 -4.01 33.34
N GLU A 183 -18.43 -2.86 34.00
CA GLU A 183 -19.11 -2.80 35.30
C GLU A 183 -20.58 -3.23 35.18
N SER A 184 -21.31 -2.85 34.13
CA SER A 184 -22.70 -3.30 33.93
C SER A 184 -22.84 -4.79 33.67
N ASP A 185 -21.91 -5.39 32.91
CA ASP A 185 -21.91 -6.83 32.62
C ASP A 185 -21.67 -7.65 33.90
N GLU A 186 -20.80 -7.16 34.79
CA GLU A 186 -20.52 -7.78 36.09
C GLU A 186 -21.73 -7.73 37.04
N PHE A 187 -22.53 -6.66 37.00
CA PHE A 187 -23.80 -6.55 37.76
C PHE A 187 -24.88 -7.52 37.28
N ASP A 188 -24.99 -7.76 35.96
CA ASP A 188 -25.97 -8.69 35.40
C ASP A 188 -25.61 -10.16 35.73
N ASP A 189 -24.32 -10.52 35.73
CA ASP A 189 -23.84 -11.86 36.14
C ASP A 189 -24.07 -12.12 37.65
N ASP A 190 -23.84 -11.12 38.50
CA ASP A 190 -24.07 -11.23 39.95
C ASP A 190 -25.56 -11.36 40.30
N GLU A 191 -26.46 -10.71 39.55
CA GLU A 191 -27.92 -10.83 39.75
C GLU A 191 -28.49 -12.18 39.25
N GLN A 192 -27.79 -12.87 38.34
CA GLN A 192 -28.21 -14.18 37.82
C GLN A 192 -27.72 -15.36 38.68
N SER A 193 -26.64 -15.17 39.45
CA SER A 193 -26.05 -16.16 40.37
C SER A 193 -26.87 -16.57 41.62
N PRO A 194 -27.85 -15.81 42.18
CA PRO A 194 -28.57 -16.21 43.40
C PRO A 194 -29.74 -17.18 43.17
N LEU A 195 -30.20 -17.38 41.94
CA LEU A 195 -31.47 -18.09 41.68
C LEU A 195 -31.37 -19.62 41.51
N THR A 196 -30.19 -20.23 41.67
CA THR A 196 -30.03 -21.70 41.62
C THR A 196 -30.03 -22.38 43.01
N GLY A 197 -30.33 -21.62 44.08
CA GLY A 197 -30.16 -22.05 45.47
C GLY A 197 -31.42 -22.39 46.28
N VAL A 198 -32.63 -22.46 45.71
CA VAL A 198 -33.83 -22.84 46.51
C VAL A 198 -33.93 -24.37 46.61
N LYS A 199 -33.33 -24.92 47.66
CA LYS A 199 -33.46 -26.32 48.07
C LYS A 199 -34.92 -26.68 48.37
N SER A 200 -35.31 -27.80 47.78
CA SER A 200 -36.47 -28.64 48.11
C SER A 200 -36.73 -28.73 49.62
N ILE A 201 -37.88 -28.23 50.07
CA ILE A 201 -38.49 -28.62 51.34
C ILE A 201 -39.39 -29.82 51.06
N LYS A 202 -38.90 -31.02 51.42
CA LYS A 202 -39.73 -32.23 51.55
C LYS A 202 -40.60 -32.07 52.80
N HIS A 203 -41.92 -32.10 52.63
CA HIS A 203 -42.85 -32.42 53.72
C HIS A 203 -43.26 -33.89 53.57
N THR A 204 -42.84 -34.69 54.55
CA THR A 204 -43.59 -35.83 55.07
C THR A 204 -44.21 -35.37 56.39
#